data_AF-A0A3N4ZN02-F1
#
_entry.id   AF-A0A3N4ZN02-F1
#
_cell.length_a   1.000
_cell.length_b   1.000
_cell.length_c   1.000
_cell.angle_alpha   90.00
_cell.angle_beta   90.00
_cell.angle_gamma   90.00
#
_symmetry.space_group_name_H-M   'P 1'
#
loop_
_entity.id
_entity.type
_entity.pdbx_description
1 polymer ?
#
loop_
_entity_poly.entity_id
_entity_poly.type
_entity_poly.pdbx_seq_one_letter_code
_entity_poly.pdbx_strand_id
1 'polypeptide(L)'
;MEWKSASGGSSRIDVSEQDGTVTVVAVFATLGVKDHDGDVILPGAFENGALVRMSAWNHQIWSGTLPIGKGRIYEVGEEAVFRGEFFKTQAAQDMRETLKGLGSLAEFSFGYDVLDSEQGEFQGERVRYLKSLKTHEISPVLLGAGINTHLVDIKEQGRAVYAEETADPGLNRAERRELIALKEQLRRDEIIELLTMRRQLDADIERAAATAELKELGVAAGLLVGYREAAPHAVPEAVRKAAQEAVTAHGPGTKVRWFTDELDPAKAEFIDTPMAGWCRPKAGLREIWINAGLDAPRAASTVAHEIAHLDGADEPTAQLAGLRAAFERGLL
;
A
#
# COMPACT_ATOMS: atom_id res chain seq x y z
N MET A 1 7.34 51.43 15.49
CA MET A 1 6.01 50.97 15.06
C MET A 1 5.75 49.66 15.78
N GLU A 2 4.75 49.68 16.65
CA GLU A 2 4.40 48.60 17.56
C GLU A 2 3.32 47.73 16.89
N TRP A 3 3.55 46.44 16.69
CA TRP A 3 2.54 45.51 16.18
C TRP A 3 2.08 44.63 17.33
N LYS A 4 0.85 44.86 17.80
CA LYS A 4 0.18 44.04 18.81
C LYS A 4 -0.34 42.75 18.17
N SER A 5 0.10 41.61 18.67
CA SER A 5 -0.47 40.30 18.40
C SER A 5 -1.80 40.15 19.14
N ALA A 6 -2.89 39.87 18.43
CA ALA A 6 -4.16 39.48 19.05
C ALA A 6 -4.18 37.96 19.26
N SER A 7 -4.44 37.56 20.50
CA SER A 7 -4.53 36.18 20.98
C SER A 7 -5.90 35.54 20.71
N GLY A 8 -5.89 34.29 20.23
CA GLY A 8 -6.79 33.19 20.62
C GLY A 8 -8.30 33.38 20.51
N GLY A 9 -8.90 32.73 19.51
CA GLY A 9 -10.32 32.37 19.50
C GLY A 9 -10.51 31.07 18.71
N SER A 10 -10.98 30.01 19.38
CA SER A 10 -11.44 28.79 18.73
C SER A 10 -12.70 29.11 17.94
N SER A 11 -12.62 29.02 16.61
CA SER A 11 -13.79 29.01 15.75
C SER A 11 -13.67 27.83 14.79
N ARG A 12 -14.64 26.91 14.85
CA ARG A 12 -14.97 26.06 13.70
C ARG A 12 -15.04 26.96 12.47
N ILE A 13 -14.15 26.72 11.51
CA ILE A 13 -14.18 27.43 10.23
C ILE A 13 -15.11 26.63 9.33
N ASP A 14 -16.36 27.07 9.22
CA ASP A 14 -17.24 26.68 8.13
C ASP A 14 -16.63 27.26 6.85
N VAL A 15 -16.18 26.39 5.93
CA VAL A 15 -15.81 26.79 4.58
C VAL A 15 -17.12 27.08 3.85
N SER A 16 -17.48 28.36 3.75
CA SER A 16 -18.65 28.77 2.98
C SER A 16 -18.44 28.46 1.51
N GLU A 17 -19.30 27.62 0.94
CA GLU A 17 -19.43 27.41 -0.51
C GLU A 17 -19.69 28.75 -1.21
N GLN A 18 -18.79 29.14 -2.12
CA GLN A 18 -19.02 30.25 -3.03
C GLN A 18 -19.07 29.72 -4.45
N ASP A 19 -20.17 30.00 -5.15
CA ASP A 19 -20.30 29.73 -6.58
C ASP A 19 -19.11 30.33 -7.37
N GLY A 20 -18.52 29.51 -8.25
CA GLY A 20 -17.43 29.93 -9.14
C GLY A 20 -16.02 29.80 -8.58
N THR A 21 -15.82 29.09 -7.46
CA THR A 21 -14.48 28.74 -6.97
C THR A 21 -13.87 27.62 -7.82
N VAL A 22 -12.64 27.82 -8.30
CA VAL A 22 -11.88 26.76 -8.99
C VAL A 22 -10.94 26.11 -7.99
N THR A 23 -11.11 24.81 -7.79
CA THR A 23 -10.29 24.01 -6.90
C THR A 23 -9.18 23.29 -7.64
N VAL A 24 -8.02 23.17 -7.02
CA VAL A 24 -6.87 22.40 -7.50
C VAL A 24 -6.48 21.34 -6.47
N VAL A 25 -6.15 20.15 -6.96
CA VAL A 25 -5.56 19.07 -6.18
C VAL A 25 -4.23 18.69 -6.82
N ALA A 26 -3.16 18.64 -6.03
CA ALA A 26 -1.84 18.29 -6.51
C ALA A 26 -1.08 17.47 -5.46
N VAL A 27 -0.27 16.52 -5.90
CA VAL A 27 0.74 15.85 -5.08
C VAL A 27 2.01 16.68 -5.16
N PHE A 28 2.48 17.18 -4.01
CA PHE A 28 3.64 18.08 -3.94
C PHE A 28 4.88 17.43 -3.32
N ALA A 29 4.74 16.25 -2.72
CA ALA A 29 5.86 15.41 -2.27
C ALA A 29 5.43 13.95 -2.16
N THR A 30 6.38 13.03 -2.32
CA THR A 30 6.24 11.61 -2.00
C THR A 30 7.05 11.31 -0.74
N LEU A 31 6.45 10.61 0.21
CA LEU A 31 7.00 10.29 1.53
C LEU A 31 7.83 9.01 1.47
N GLY A 32 8.85 8.91 2.33
CA GLY A 32 9.65 7.70 2.49
C GLY A 32 10.62 7.39 1.35
N VAL A 33 10.73 8.27 0.35
CA VAL A 33 11.65 8.14 -0.79
C VAL A 33 12.70 9.26 -0.76
N LYS A 34 13.88 8.97 -1.32
CA LYS A 34 14.94 9.97 -1.51
C LYS A 34 14.60 10.87 -2.68
N ASP A 35 14.55 12.17 -2.45
CA ASP A 35 14.30 13.18 -3.48
C ASP A 35 15.59 13.58 -4.23
N HIS A 36 15.47 14.50 -5.20
CA HIS A 36 16.59 14.96 -6.00
C HIS A 36 17.60 15.83 -5.23
N ASP A 37 17.23 16.36 -4.07
CA ASP A 37 18.11 17.14 -3.18
C ASP A 37 18.82 16.25 -2.13
N GLY A 38 18.50 14.95 -2.10
CA GLY A 38 19.08 13.98 -1.17
C GLY A 38 18.38 13.94 0.19
N ASP A 39 17.16 14.47 0.27
CA ASP A 39 16.32 14.40 1.46
C ASP A 39 15.37 13.21 1.38
N VAL A 40 15.00 12.66 2.54
CA VAL A 40 13.92 11.68 2.69
C VAL A 40 12.89 12.27 3.65
N ILE A 41 11.71 12.61 3.14
CA ILE A 41 10.63 13.14 3.95
C ILE A 41 9.89 11.99 4.62
N LEU A 42 9.86 11.96 5.95
CA LEU A 42 9.22 10.88 6.68
C LEU A 42 7.70 11.09 6.79
N PRO A 43 6.90 10.01 6.85
CA PRO A 43 5.49 10.11 7.24
C PRO A 43 5.34 10.82 8.59
N GLY A 44 4.40 11.76 8.66
CA GLY A 44 4.18 12.64 9.80
C GLY A 44 5.02 13.93 9.78
N ALA A 45 5.85 14.17 8.75
CA ALA A 45 6.65 15.37 8.65
C ALA A 45 5.82 16.64 8.41
N PHE A 46 4.63 16.51 7.81
CA PHE A 46 3.75 17.64 7.54
C PHE A 46 2.66 17.82 8.59
N GLU A 47 2.33 19.07 8.92
CA GLU A 47 1.16 19.39 9.72
C GLU A 47 -0.13 19.21 8.89
N ASN A 48 -0.83 18.10 9.12
CA ASN A 48 -2.09 17.80 8.45
C ASN A 48 -3.14 18.90 8.64
N GLY A 49 -3.68 19.39 7.53
CA GLY A 49 -4.65 20.48 7.49
C GLY A 49 -4.03 21.88 7.57
N ALA A 50 -2.71 22.03 7.61
CA ALA A 50 -2.07 23.34 7.63
C ALA A 50 -2.49 24.21 6.44
N LEU A 51 -2.88 25.46 6.72
CA LEU A 51 -3.28 26.42 5.69
C LEU A 51 -2.04 27.09 5.10
N VAL A 52 -1.85 26.95 3.80
CA VAL A 52 -0.67 27.44 3.07
C VAL A 52 -1.08 28.28 1.87
N ARG A 53 -0.12 29.08 1.38
CA ARG A 53 -0.30 29.87 0.15
C ARG A 53 -0.06 29.00 -1.07
N MET A 54 -0.71 29.33 -2.17
CA MET A 54 -0.31 28.83 -3.49
C MET A 54 0.57 29.90 -4.16
N SER A 55 1.84 29.58 -4.38
CA SER A 55 2.78 30.48 -5.05
C SER A 55 2.52 30.55 -6.55
N ALA A 56 2.90 31.68 -7.14
CA ALA A 56 3.13 31.76 -8.58
C ALA A 56 4.31 30.84 -8.98
N TRP A 57 4.44 30.61 -10.29
CA TRP A 57 5.42 29.69 -10.91
C TRP A 57 6.81 29.79 -10.28
N ASN A 58 7.47 28.65 -10.03
CA ASN A 58 8.85 28.60 -9.54
C ASN A 58 9.08 29.47 -8.27
N HIS A 59 8.23 29.34 -7.26
CA HIS A 59 8.40 29.97 -5.95
C HIS A 59 8.44 31.51 -6.01
N GLN A 60 7.87 32.12 -7.04
CA GLN A 60 7.99 33.56 -7.28
C GLN A 60 7.40 34.46 -6.19
N ILE A 61 6.59 33.95 -5.24
CA ILE A 61 6.12 34.78 -4.13
C ILE A 61 7.27 35.22 -3.21
N TRP A 62 8.33 34.42 -3.13
CA TRP A 62 9.57 34.76 -2.42
C TRP A 62 10.34 35.88 -3.12
N SER A 63 10.08 36.11 -4.40
CA SER A 63 10.60 37.23 -5.20
C SER A 63 9.62 38.41 -5.29
N GLY A 64 8.57 38.43 -4.47
CA GLY A 64 7.65 39.56 -4.34
C GLY A 64 6.42 39.52 -5.25
N THR A 65 6.16 38.42 -5.96
CA THR A 65 4.87 38.25 -6.66
C THR A 65 3.74 37.96 -5.67
N LEU A 66 2.51 38.28 -6.06
CA LEU A 66 1.34 37.98 -5.24
C LEU A 66 1.01 36.48 -5.33
N PRO A 67 0.53 35.86 -4.23
CA PRO A 67 0.03 34.50 -4.28
C PRO A 67 -1.17 34.39 -5.23
N ILE A 68 -1.26 33.27 -5.91
CA ILE A 68 -2.32 32.97 -6.90
C ILE A 68 -3.48 32.18 -6.28
N GLY A 69 -3.35 31.77 -5.03
CA GLY A 69 -4.35 30.98 -4.33
C GLY A 69 -3.94 30.65 -2.91
N LYS A 70 -4.73 29.78 -2.27
CA LYS A 70 -4.46 29.22 -0.95
C LYS A 70 -5.11 27.86 -0.82
N GLY A 71 -4.69 27.07 0.16
CA GLY A 71 -5.27 25.76 0.39
C GLY A 71 -4.73 25.10 1.64
N ARG A 72 -5.07 23.82 1.80
CA ARG A 72 -4.60 23.00 2.91
C ARG A 72 -3.80 21.81 2.39
N ILE A 73 -2.82 21.38 3.17
CA ILE A 73 -2.01 20.19 2.89
C ILE A 73 -2.42 19.02 3.76
N TYR A 74 -2.26 17.80 3.23
CA TYR A 74 -2.57 16.56 3.92
C TYR A 74 -1.59 15.47 3.48
N GLU A 75 -1.25 14.57 4.39
CA GLU A 75 -0.63 13.29 4.06
C GLU A 75 -1.74 12.27 3.77
N VAL A 76 -1.65 11.59 2.63
CA VAL A 76 -2.60 10.57 2.18
C VAL A 76 -1.80 9.37 1.68
N GLY A 77 -1.70 8.34 2.51
CA GLY A 77 -0.83 7.19 2.22
C GLY A 77 0.64 7.63 2.17
N GLU A 78 1.29 7.42 1.03
CA GLU A 78 2.70 7.79 0.79
C GLU A 78 2.83 9.17 0.12
N GLU A 79 1.75 9.92 -0.05
CA GLU A 79 1.76 11.20 -0.76
C GLU A 79 1.43 12.38 0.16
N ALA A 80 2.07 13.51 -0.08
CA ALA A 80 1.67 14.80 0.47
C ALA A 80 0.85 15.56 -0.59
N VAL A 81 -0.41 15.85 -0.26
CA VAL A 81 -1.43 16.39 -1.16
C VAL A 81 -1.82 17.80 -0.75
N PHE A 82 -1.79 18.72 -1.71
CA PHE A 82 -2.36 20.05 -1.59
C PHE A 82 -3.78 20.07 -2.15
N ARG A 83 -4.72 20.65 -1.40
CA ARG A 83 -6.09 20.94 -1.84
C ARG A 83 -6.34 22.42 -1.67
N GLY A 84 -6.45 23.13 -2.78
CA GLY A 84 -6.55 24.59 -2.77
C GLY A 84 -7.58 25.16 -3.73
N GLU A 85 -7.66 26.49 -3.70
CA GLU A 85 -8.49 27.31 -4.58
C GLU A 85 -7.63 28.41 -5.20
N PHE A 86 -7.90 28.70 -6.48
CA PHE A 86 -7.32 29.86 -7.16
C PHE A 86 -8.04 31.13 -6.73
N PHE A 87 -7.29 32.22 -6.57
CA PHE A 87 -7.88 33.55 -6.43
C PHE A 87 -8.48 34.03 -7.74
N LYS A 88 -9.40 35.00 -7.65
CA LYS A 88 -10.05 35.62 -8.82
C LYS A 88 -9.17 36.72 -9.44
N THR A 89 -7.88 36.44 -9.65
CA THR A 89 -6.91 37.35 -10.26
C THR A 89 -6.53 36.86 -11.66
N GLN A 90 -6.05 37.75 -12.52
CA GLN A 90 -5.59 37.36 -13.86
C GLN A 90 -4.44 36.35 -13.78
N ALA A 91 -3.46 36.59 -12.92
CA ALA A 91 -2.32 35.69 -12.74
C ALA A 91 -2.75 34.28 -12.30
N ALA A 92 -3.78 34.17 -11.45
CA ALA A 92 -4.32 32.88 -11.03
C ALA A 92 -5.09 32.18 -12.15
N GLN A 93 -5.83 32.93 -12.98
CA GLN A 93 -6.51 32.39 -14.16
C GLN A 93 -5.51 31.88 -15.21
N ASP A 94 -4.46 32.66 -15.49
CA ASP A 94 -3.38 32.29 -16.41
C ASP A 94 -2.67 31.03 -15.92
N MET A 95 -2.35 30.95 -14.61
CA MET A 95 -1.76 29.75 -14.04
C MET A 95 -2.68 28.54 -14.15
N ARG A 96 -3.98 28.72 -13.87
CA ARG A 96 -4.97 27.64 -14.00
C ARG A 96 -5.03 27.09 -15.42
N GLU A 97 -5.09 27.95 -16.44
CA GLU A 97 -5.07 27.51 -17.84
C GLU A 97 -3.73 26.88 -18.22
N THR A 98 -2.62 27.40 -17.71
CA THR A 98 -1.28 26.83 -17.92
C THR A 98 -1.20 25.40 -17.36
N LEU A 99 -1.65 25.20 -16.12
CA LEU A 99 -1.65 23.87 -15.49
C LEU A 99 -2.57 22.89 -16.21
N LYS A 100 -3.74 23.34 -16.68
CA LYS A 100 -4.61 22.52 -17.53
C LYS A 100 -3.93 22.11 -18.84
N GLY A 101 -3.22 23.05 -19.47
CA GLY A 101 -2.47 22.77 -20.70
C GLY A 101 -1.28 21.84 -20.50
N LEU A 102 -0.59 21.93 -19.36
CA LEU A 102 0.51 21.03 -19.00
C LEU A 102 0.01 19.62 -18.65
N GLY A 103 -1.16 19.51 -18.00
CA GLY A 103 -1.72 18.22 -17.59
C GLY A 103 -0.74 17.44 -16.71
N SER A 104 -0.40 16.21 -17.13
CA SER A 104 0.53 15.34 -16.42
C SER A 104 1.98 15.83 -16.40
N LEU A 105 2.34 16.85 -17.18
CA LEU A 105 3.68 17.47 -17.15
C LEU A 105 3.82 18.52 -16.04
N ALA A 106 2.74 18.88 -15.36
CA ALA A 106 2.79 19.86 -14.29
C ALA A 106 3.37 19.23 -13.02
N GLU A 107 4.51 19.76 -12.55
CA GLU A 107 5.17 19.36 -11.32
C GLU A 107 5.02 20.42 -10.22
N PHE A 108 5.24 20.01 -8.97
CA PHE A 108 5.05 20.85 -7.81
C PHE A 108 6.25 20.78 -6.86
N SER A 109 6.45 21.88 -6.15
CA SER A 109 7.42 21.99 -5.08
C SER A 109 6.80 22.83 -3.96
N PHE A 110 7.51 22.99 -2.85
CA PHE A 110 7.02 23.71 -1.69
C PHE A 110 8.13 24.45 -0.97
N GLY A 111 7.80 25.59 -0.39
CA GLY A 111 8.69 26.38 0.46
C GLY A 111 8.45 26.05 1.93
N TYR A 112 9.51 25.79 2.69
CA TYR A 112 9.39 25.30 4.06
C TYR A 112 10.58 25.71 4.96
N ASP A 113 10.36 25.64 6.27
CA ASP A 113 11.43 25.58 7.28
C ASP A 113 11.56 24.15 7.81
N VAL A 114 12.78 23.72 8.10
CA VAL A 114 13.05 22.45 8.79
C VAL A 114 12.93 22.66 10.30
N LEU A 115 12.01 21.94 10.94
CA LEU A 115 11.83 21.97 12.40
C LEU A 115 12.61 20.85 13.09
N ASP A 116 12.63 19.66 12.50
CA ASP A 116 13.39 18.51 12.98
C ASP A 116 13.93 17.70 11.78
N SER A 117 15.20 17.32 11.86
CA SER A 117 15.86 16.49 10.86
C SER A 117 17.07 15.75 11.44
N GLU A 118 17.46 14.66 10.79
CA GLU A 118 18.68 13.93 11.13
C GLU A 118 19.44 13.50 9.87
N GLN A 119 20.75 13.33 10.01
CA GLN A 119 21.57 12.72 8.97
C GLN A 119 21.49 11.20 9.11
N GLY A 120 21.43 10.49 7.98
CA GLY A 120 21.39 9.04 8.00
C GLY A 120 21.80 8.42 6.66
N GLU A 121 21.45 7.15 6.50
CA GLU A 121 21.76 6.37 5.31
C GLU A 121 20.49 5.73 4.75
N PHE A 122 20.20 5.98 3.48
CA PHE A 122 19.08 5.39 2.77
C PHE A 122 19.62 4.65 1.54
N GLN A 123 19.43 3.34 1.50
CA GLN A 123 19.89 2.47 0.41
C GLN A 123 21.40 2.62 0.09
N GLY A 124 22.24 2.74 1.11
CA GLY A 124 23.70 2.87 0.92
C GLY A 124 24.19 4.30 0.65
N GLU A 125 23.30 5.27 0.57
CA GLU A 125 23.64 6.68 0.33
C GLU A 125 23.36 7.55 1.54
N ARG A 126 24.22 8.55 1.77
CA ARG A 126 23.99 9.55 2.80
C ARG A 126 22.82 10.45 2.42
N VAL A 127 21.87 10.57 3.34
CA VAL A 127 20.68 11.41 3.17
C VAL A 127 20.40 12.22 4.44
N ARG A 128 19.55 13.24 4.31
CA ARG A 128 18.94 13.90 5.46
C ARG A 128 17.47 13.50 5.56
N TYR A 129 17.11 12.90 6.69
CA TYR A 129 15.73 12.58 7.00
C TYR A 129 15.03 13.81 7.58
N LEU A 130 13.96 14.24 6.92
CA LEU A 130 13.11 15.35 7.35
C LEU A 130 11.96 14.79 8.18
N LYS A 131 12.00 15.06 9.50
CA LYS A 131 11.05 14.52 10.49
C LYS A 131 9.88 15.45 10.76
N SER A 132 10.12 16.76 10.65
CA SER A 132 9.10 17.77 10.88
C SER A 132 9.42 19.05 10.10
N LEU A 133 8.43 19.53 9.35
CA LEU A 133 8.54 20.67 8.45
C LEU A 133 7.44 21.68 8.74
N LYS A 134 7.77 22.97 8.60
CA LYS A 134 6.78 24.04 8.53
C LYS A 134 6.63 24.50 7.09
N THR A 135 5.57 24.07 6.43
CA THR A 135 5.26 24.47 5.05
C THR A 135 4.67 25.88 5.00
N HIS A 136 5.22 26.73 4.14
CA HIS A 136 4.75 28.11 3.95
C HIS A 136 3.88 28.25 2.70
N GLU A 137 4.22 27.51 1.65
CA GLU A 137 3.59 27.61 0.34
C GLU A 137 3.81 26.36 -0.51
N ILE A 138 2.91 26.16 -1.48
CA ILE A 138 3.01 25.17 -2.55
C ILE A 138 3.09 25.91 -3.89
N SER A 139 4.03 25.54 -4.75
CA SER A 139 4.29 26.18 -6.03
C SER A 139 4.21 25.16 -7.17
N PRO A 140 3.55 25.48 -8.30
CA PRO A 140 3.85 24.82 -9.55
C PRO A 140 5.26 25.20 -10.01
N VAL A 141 5.99 24.24 -10.56
CA VAL A 141 7.39 24.41 -10.97
C VAL A 141 7.67 23.74 -12.31
N LEU A 142 8.78 24.13 -12.94
CA LEU A 142 9.25 23.47 -14.17
C LEU A 142 9.72 22.03 -13.91
N LEU A 143 10.41 21.82 -12.79
CA LEU A 143 10.91 20.53 -12.34
C LEU A 143 10.92 20.54 -10.80
N GLY A 144 10.23 19.58 -10.19
CA GLY A 144 10.18 19.39 -8.75
C GLY A 144 11.44 18.69 -8.26
N ALA A 145 11.88 19.03 -7.05
CA ALA A 145 12.89 18.23 -6.34
C ALA A 145 12.29 16.90 -5.88
N GLY A 146 11.01 16.90 -5.50
CA GLY A 146 10.27 15.73 -5.06
C GLY A 146 10.02 14.73 -6.18
N ILE A 147 10.04 13.44 -5.84
CA ILE A 147 9.74 12.35 -6.79
C ILE A 147 8.22 12.28 -7.01
N ASN A 148 7.82 12.09 -8.27
CA ASN A 148 6.42 11.88 -8.69
C ASN A 148 5.43 12.98 -8.25
N THR A 149 5.89 14.23 -8.12
CA THR A 149 4.96 15.34 -7.92
C THR A 149 4.16 15.59 -9.19
N HIS A 150 2.86 15.82 -9.06
CA HIS A 150 2.00 15.96 -10.23
C HIS A 150 0.67 16.66 -9.91
N LEU A 151 0.06 17.21 -10.96
CA LEU A 151 -1.32 17.67 -10.90
C LEU A 151 -2.28 16.48 -10.87
N VAL A 152 -3.17 16.46 -9.88
CA VAL A 152 -4.23 15.43 -9.79
C VAL A 152 -5.49 15.92 -10.51
N ASP A 153 -5.94 17.14 -10.18
CA ASP A 153 -7.20 17.65 -10.74
C ASP A 153 -7.33 19.18 -10.65
N ILE A 154 -8.08 19.77 -11.59
CA ILE A 154 -8.55 21.17 -11.55
C ILE A 154 -10.03 21.19 -11.90
N LYS A 155 -10.87 21.45 -10.90
CA LYS A 155 -12.33 21.52 -11.07
C LYS A 155 -12.84 22.95 -10.96
N GLU A 156 -13.61 23.38 -11.94
CA GLU A 156 -14.43 24.59 -11.80
C GLU A 156 -15.79 24.21 -11.23
N GLN A 157 -16.15 24.72 -10.04
CA GLN A 157 -17.54 24.66 -9.61
C GLN A 157 -18.34 25.68 -10.41
N GLY A 158 -19.25 25.21 -11.28
CA GLY A 158 -20.22 26.06 -11.99
C GLY A 158 -19.92 26.39 -13.46
N ARG A 159 -18.82 25.89 -14.06
CA ARG A 159 -18.63 25.88 -15.52
C ARG A 159 -18.43 24.46 -15.99
N ALA A 160 -19.51 23.88 -16.52
CA ALA A 160 -19.41 22.73 -17.40
C ALA A 160 -18.67 23.17 -18.68
N VAL A 161 -17.34 23.10 -18.66
CA VAL A 161 -16.56 23.04 -19.90
C VAL A 161 -16.72 21.63 -20.42
N TYR A 162 -17.81 21.39 -21.14
CA TYR A 162 -17.79 20.38 -22.18
C TYR A 162 -17.00 21.02 -23.32
N ALA A 163 -15.85 20.43 -23.64
CA ALA A 163 -15.28 20.58 -24.97
C ALA A 163 -16.40 20.40 -26.00
N GLU A 164 -16.39 21.22 -27.05
CA GLU A 164 -17.23 21.08 -28.22
C GLU A 164 -17.07 19.68 -28.81
N GLU A 165 -17.84 18.72 -28.32
CA GLU A 165 -18.04 17.46 -29.01
C GLU A 165 -19.52 17.08 -28.86
N THR A 166 -20.24 17.32 -29.96
CA THR A 166 -21.66 17.03 -30.21
C THR A 166 -22.68 17.88 -29.44
N ALA A 167 -22.86 19.12 -29.90
CA ALA A 167 -24.15 19.79 -29.73
C ALA A 167 -25.21 18.98 -30.46
N ASP A 168 -25.98 18.14 -29.74
CA ASP A 168 -27.20 17.52 -30.26
C ASP A 168 -28.20 18.64 -30.62
N PRO A 169 -28.47 18.92 -31.91
CA PRO A 169 -29.22 20.11 -32.32
C PRO A 169 -30.69 20.11 -31.85
N GLY A 170 -31.20 19.00 -31.30
CA GLY A 170 -32.59 18.87 -30.85
C GLY A 170 -32.91 19.44 -29.46
N LEU A 171 -31.90 19.67 -28.59
CA LEU A 171 -32.16 20.02 -27.19
C LEU A 171 -32.05 21.52 -26.91
N ASN A 172 -33.07 22.06 -26.25
CA ASN A 172 -33.11 23.45 -25.79
C ASN A 172 -32.24 23.65 -24.53
N ARG A 173 -32.07 24.92 -24.13
CA ARG A 173 -31.15 25.28 -23.04
C ARG A 173 -31.52 24.68 -21.68
N ALA A 174 -32.80 24.47 -21.39
CA ALA A 174 -33.26 23.87 -20.14
C ALA A 174 -32.97 22.36 -20.13
N GLU A 175 -33.30 21.68 -21.22
CA GLU A 175 -33.08 20.23 -21.38
C GLU A 175 -31.58 19.87 -21.32
N ARG A 176 -30.72 20.72 -21.88
CA ARG A 176 -29.25 20.53 -21.75
C ARG A 176 -28.77 20.64 -20.31
N ARG A 177 -29.32 21.56 -19.51
CA ARG A 177 -28.95 21.70 -18.08
C ARG A 177 -29.40 20.47 -17.29
N GLU A 178 -30.59 19.97 -17.58
CA GLU A 178 -31.13 18.76 -16.96
C GLU A 178 -30.29 17.52 -17.32
N LEU A 179 -29.91 17.37 -18.59
CA LEU A 179 -29.03 16.27 -19.04
C LEU A 179 -27.66 16.30 -18.36
N ILE A 180 -27.07 17.49 -18.16
CA ILE A 180 -25.78 17.62 -17.47
C ILE A 180 -25.94 17.23 -15.99
N ALA A 181 -26.98 17.71 -15.32
CA ALA A 181 -27.27 17.35 -13.94
C ALA A 181 -27.48 15.83 -13.77
N LEU A 182 -28.21 15.20 -14.70
CA LEU A 182 -28.41 13.75 -14.73
C LEU A 182 -27.09 12.99 -14.95
N LYS A 183 -26.24 13.43 -15.89
CA LYS A 183 -24.91 12.81 -16.12
C LYS A 183 -23.98 12.96 -14.92
N GLU A 184 -24.05 14.07 -14.18
CA GLU A 184 -23.29 14.23 -12.94
C GLU A 184 -23.83 13.35 -11.82
N GLN A 185 -25.15 13.22 -11.71
CA GLN A 185 -25.78 12.32 -10.75
C GLN A 185 -25.42 10.86 -11.03
N LEU A 186 -25.52 10.41 -12.29
CA LEU A 186 -25.08 9.07 -12.73
C LEU A 186 -23.61 8.82 -12.37
N ARG A 187 -22.71 9.75 -12.67
CA ARG A 187 -21.28 9.62 -12.28
C ARG A 187 -21.07 9.57 -10.77
N ARG A 188 -21.87 10.29 -9.99
CA ARG A 188 -21.81 10.22 -8.51
C ARG A 188 -22.26 8.85 -8.02
N ASP A 189 -23.33 8.32 -8.58
CA ASP A 189 -23.87 7.02 -8.19
C ASP A 189 -22.88 5.90 -8.53
N GLU A 190 -22.23 5.95 -9.71
CA GLU A 190 -21.13 5.05 -10.09
C GLU A 190 -19.95 5.11 -9.10
N ILE A 191 -19.55 6.32 -8.67
CA ILE A 191 -18.49 6.49 -7.66
C ILE A 191 -18.92 5.91 -6.31
N ILE A 192 -20.17 6.10 -5.89
CA ILE A 192 -20.70 5.54 -4.64
C ILE A 192 -20.69 4.00 -4.69
N GLU A 193 -21.06 3.42 -5.83
CA GLU A 193 -21.01 1.97 -6.06
C GLU A 193 -19.58 1.44 -5.95
N LEU A 194 -18.61 2.08 -6.63
CA LEU A 194 -17.19 1.72 -6.54
C LEU A 194 -16.64 1.84 -5.11
N LEU A 195 -17.01 2.90 -4.37
CA LEU A 195 -16.60 3.08 -2.97
C LEU A 195 -17.21 2.00 -2.07
N THR A 196 -18.43 1.54 -2.37
CA THR A 196 -19.10 0.46 -1.65
C THR A 196 -18.42 -0.87 -1.93
N MET A 197 -18.10 -1.16 -3.20
CA MET A 197 -17.31 -2.34 -3.59
C MET A 197 -15.93 -2.35 -2.93
N ARG A 198 -15.26 -1.20 -2.85
CA ARG A 198 -13.97 -1.07 -2.16
C ARG A 198 -14.08 -1.36 -0.67
N ARG A 199 -15.08 -0.81 0.02
CA ARG A 199 -15.32 -1.13 1.44
C ARG A 199 -15.59 -2.61 1.66
N GLN A 200 -16.32 -3.24 0.74
CA GLN A 200 -16.59 -4.67 0.79
C GLN A 200 -15.30 -5.47 0.60
N LEU A 201 -14.45 -5.07 -0.35
CA LEU A 201 -13.15 -5.68 -0.57
C LEU A 201 -12.21 -5.52 0.63
N ASP A 202 -12.16 -4.32 1.23
CA ASP A 202 -11.36 -4.07 2.44
C ASP A 202 -11.83 -4.96 3.60
N ALA A 203 -13.15 -5.10 3.79
CA ALA A 203 -13.71 -6.02 4.79
C ALA A 203 -13.44 -7.50 4.47
N ASP A 204 -13.37 -7.88 3.19
CA ASP A 204 -13.00 -9.23 2.78
C ASP A 204 -11.50 -9.51 3.03
N ILE A 205 -10.64 -8.53 2.79
CA ILE A 205 -9.21 -8.58 3.11
C ILE A 205 -9.00 -8.72 4.62
N GLU A 206 -9.68 -7.90 5.44
CA GLU A 206 -9.60 -8.00 6.90
C GLU A 206 -10.07 -9.37 7.40
N ARG A 207 -11.16 -9.90 6.85
CA ARG A 207 -11.63 -11.26 7.17
C ARG A 207 -10.61 -12.32 6.75
N ALA A 208 -9.99 -12.19 5.58
CA ALA A 208 -8.96 -13.10 5.13
C ALA A 208 -7.71 -13.04 6.02
N ALA A 209 -7.30 -11.84 6.45
CA ALA A 209 -6.17 -11.62 7.35
C ALA A 209 -6.45 -12.21 8.75
N ALA A 210 -7.63 -11.96 9.33
CA ALA A 210 -8.03 -12.55 10.61
C ALA A 210 -8.10 -14.09 10.52
N THR A 211 -8.56 -14.62 9.38
CA THR A 211 -8.55 -16.07 9.13
C THR A 211 -7.11 -16.60 9.03
N ALA A 212 -6.21 -15.87 8.38
CA ALA A 212 -4.79 -16.25 8.29
C ALA A 212 -4.10 -16.20 9.66
N GLU A 213 -4.40 -15.21 10.50
CA GLU A 213 -3.89 -15.10 11.86
C GLU A 213 -4.43 -16.23 12.77
N LEU A 214 -5.73 -16.56 12.65
CA LEU A 214 -6.30 -17.74 13.31
C LEU A 214 -5.69 -19.05 12.80
N LYS A 215 -5.36 -19.15 11.51
CA LYS A 215 -4.61 -20.30 10.96
C LYS A 215 -3.22 -20.39 11.57
N GLU A 216 -2.47 -19.29 11.62
CA GLU A 216 -1.15 -19.26 12.27
C GLU A 216 -1.23 -19.64 13.75
N LEU A 217 -2.21 -19.09 14.48
CA LEU A 217 -2.43 -19.40 15.90
C LEU A 217 -2.87 -20.84 16.12
N GLY A 218 -3.75 -21.40 15.29
CA GLY A 218 -4.20 -22.79 15.40
C GLY A 218 -3.12 -23.80 14.99
N VAL A 219 -2.28 -23.46 14.00
CA VAL A 219 -1.08 -24.23 13.63
C VAL A 219 -0.05 -24.17 14.76
N ALA A 220 0.20 -23.00 15.34
CA ALA A 220 1.11 -22.80 16.47
C ALA A 220 0.62 -23.48 17.76
N ALA A 221 -0.68 -23.45 18.04
CA ALA A 221 -1.31 -24.07 19.22
C ALA A 221 -1.57 -25.58 19.03
N GLY A 222 -1.27 -26.14 17.86
CA GLY A 222 -1.42 -27.56 17.57
C GLY A 222 -2.86 -28.06 17.43
N LEU A 223 -3.79 -27.14 17.16
CA LEU A 223 -5.21 -27.42 16.90
C LEU A 223 -5.52 -27.75 15.44
N LEU A 224 -4.65 -27.41 14.47
CA LEU A 224 -4.96 -27.43 13.02
C LEU A 224 -4.15 -28.43 12.18
N VAL A 225 -4.04 -29.70 12.59
CA VAL A 225 -3.78 -30.75 11.59
C VAL A 225 -4.74 -31.89 11.86
N GLY A 226 -5.89 -31.83 11.20
CA GLY A 226 -6.94 -32.83 11.29
C GLY A 226 -6.61 -34.11 10.55
N TYR A 227 -5.36 -34.54 10.39
CA TYR A 227 -5.05 -35.85 9.81
C TYR A 227 -4.89 -36.91 10.90
N ARG A 228 -5.36 -38.13 10.63
CA ARG A 228 -5.17 -39.25 11.55
C ARG A 228 -3.71 -39.70 11.57
N GLU A 229 -3.18 -39.93 12.75
CA GLU A 229 -1.84 -40.51 12.90
C GLU A 229 -1.82 -41.94 12.35
N ALA A 230 -0.86 -42.22 11.48
CA ALA A 230 -0.61 -43.54 10.95
C ALA A 230 0.38 -44.27 11.86
N ALA A 231 0.06 -45.52 12.22
CA ALA A 231 1.01 -46.33 12.96
C ALA A 231 2.22 -46.66 12.06
N PRO A 232 3.47 -46.62 12.58
CA PRO A 232 4.67 -46.81 11.75
C PRO A 232 4.69 -48.13 10.96
N HIS A 233 4.04 -49.18 11.45
CA HIS A 233 3.98 -50.47 10.76
C HIS A 233 3.04 -50.47 9.54
N ALA A 234 2.13 -49.50 9.43
CA ALA A 234 1.24 -49.33 8.29
C ALA A 234 1.91 -48.60 7.12
N VAL A 235 3.11 -48.02 7.32
CA VAL A 235 3.86 -47.30 6.31
C VAL A 235 4.79 -48.25 5.54
N PRO A 236 4.77 -48.26 4.20
CA PRO A 236 5.65 -49.11 3.40
C PRO A 236 7.12 -48.99 3.82
N GLU A 237 7.82 -50.12 3.90
CA GLU A 237 9.20 -50.16 4.41
C GLU A 237 10.16 -49.28 3.61
N ALA A 238 10.01 -49.25 2.27
CA ALA A 238 10.80 -48.39 1.40
C ALA A 238 10.64 -46.90 1.73
N VAL A 239 9.42 -46.47 2.07
CA VAL A 239 9.09 -45.09 2.43
C VAL A 239 9.71 -44.73 3.78
N ARG A 240 9.57 -45.62 4.78
CA ARG A 240 10.21 -45.45 6.09
C ARG A 240 11.72 -45.36 6.00
N LYS A 241 12.33 -46.24 5.20
CA LYS A 241 13.77 -46.28 5.00
C LYS A 241 14.27 -44.99 4.34
N ALA A 242 13.61 -44.53 3.29
CA ALA A 242 13.98 -43.29 2.61
C ALA A 242 13.86 -42.06 3.53
N ALA A 243 12.79 -41.98 4.33
CA ALA A 243 12.62 -40.92 5.32
C ALA A 243 13.75 -40.96 6.39
N GLN A 244 14.09 -42.13 6.92
CA GLN A 244 15.14 -42.29 7.91
C GLN A 244 16.53 -41.91 7.38
N GLU A 245 16.83 -42.28 6.13
CA GLU A 245 18.06 -41.88 5.45
C GLU A 245 18.11 -40.37 5.25
N ALA A 246 17.01 -39.73 4.83
CA ALA A 246 16.92 -38.28 4.68
C ALA A 246 17.08 -37.54 6.02
N VAL A 247 16.50 -38.05 7.11
CA VAL A 247 16.77 -37.53 8.47
C VAL A 247 18.25 -37.64 8.81
N THR A 248 18.89 -38.76 8.50
CA THR A 248 20.32 -38.98 8.79
C THR A 248 21.21 -38.02 8.01
N ALA A 249 20.81 -37.67 6.78
CA ALA A 249 21.57 -36.77 5.91
C ALA A 249 21.37 -35.29 6.28
N HIS A 250 20.14 -34.87 6.57
CA HIS A 250 19.79 -33.44 6.66
C HIS A 250 19.54 -32.95 8.08
N GLY A 251 19.18 -33.82 9.03
CA GLY A 251 18.90 -33.41 10.40
C GLY A 251 18.90 -34.57 11.39
N PRO A 252 20.08 -35.14 11.72
CA PRO A 252 20.20 -36.26 12.64
C PRO A 252 19.50 -36.00 13.98
N GLY A 253 18.77 -37.00 14.48
CA GLY A 253 18.01 -36.89 15.73
C GLY A 253 16.61 -36.28 15.58
N THR A 254 16.20 -35.89 14.37
CA THR A 254 14.82 -35.48 14.09
C THR A 254 13.89 -36.71 14.09
N LYS A 255 12.81 -36.64 14.87
CA LYS A 255 11.80 -37.71 14.96
C LYS A 255 10.78 -37.57 13.83
N VAL A 256 10.51 -38.67 13.13
CA VAL A 256 9.47 -38.73 12.09
C VAL A 256 8.20 -39.35 12.66
N ARG A 257 7.07 -38.68 12.46
CA ARG A 257 5.73 -39.21 12.67
C ARG A 257 4.97 -39.27 11.35
N TRP A 258 3.93 -40.09 11.33
CA TRP A 258 3.21 -40.42 10.10
C TRP A 258 1.74 -40.05 10.24
N PHE A 259 1.14 -39.60 9.14
CA PHE A 259 -0.30 -39.38 9.07
C PHE A 259 -0.86 -39.94 7.76
N THR A 260 -2.16 -40.24 7.72
CA THR A 260 -2.86 -40.66 6.50
C THR A 260 -3.62 -39.48 5.89
N ASP A 261 -4.05 -39.62 4.63
CA ASP A 261 -4.97 -38.66 3.99
C ASP A 261 -6.37 -38.63 4.63
N GLU A 262 -6.66 -39.52 5.58
CA GLU A 262 -7.93 -39.51 6.30
C GLU A 262 -7.99 -38.33 7.26
N LEU A 263 -8.91 -37.41 6.96
CA LEU A 263 -9.24 -36.30 7.83
C LEU A 263 -10.03 -36.81 9.05
N ASP A 264 -9.63 -36.39 10.24
CA ASP A 264 -10.40 -36.40 11.47
C ASP A 264 -11.54 -35.39 11.34
N PRO A 265 -12.80 -35.85 11.17
CA PRO A 265 -13.93 -34.97 10.92
C PRO A 265 -14.22 -34.00 12.08
N ALA A 266 -13.65 -34.24 13.27
CA ALA A 266 -13.74 -33.32 14.41
C ALA A 266 -12.75 -32.14 14.33
N LYS A 267 -11.81 -32.17 13.38
CA LYS A 267 -10.71 -31.20 13.21
C LYS A 267 -10.54 -30.76 11.75
N ALA A 268 -11.41 -31.22 10.86
CA ALA A 268 -11.36 -31.00 9.42
C ALA A 268 -12.04 -29.67 9.06
N GLU A 269 -11.46 -28.56 9.48
CA GLU A 269 -11.79 -27.27 8.92
C GLU A 269 -10.61 -26.80 8.04
N PHE A 270 -10.86 -26.76 6.73
CA PHE A 270 -10.05 -26.11 5.70
C PHE A 270 -8.72 -26.77 5.30
N ILE A 271 -8.81 -27.87 4.53
CA ILE A 271 -7.70 -28.33 3.70
C ILE A 271 -8.21 -28.59 2.27
N ASP A 272 -7.95 -27.65 1.35
CA ASP A 272 -8.30 -27.80 -0.08
C ASP A 272 -7.31 -28.70 -0.84
N THR A 273 -6.11 -28.94 -0.28
CA THR A 273 -5.03 -29.71 -0.91
C THR A 273 -4.37 -30.68 0.08
N PRO A 274 -4.20 -31.98 -0.25
CA PRO A 274 -3.53 -32.94 0.62
C PRO A 274 -2.11 -32.50 0.99
N MET A 275 -1.78 -32.51 2.28
CA MET A 275 -0.44 -32.13 2.75
C MET A 275 0.54 -33.31 2.60
N ALA A 276 1.74 -33.04 2.10
CA ALA A 276 2.81 -34.03 2.02
C ALA A 276 3.56 -34.20 3.34
N GLY A 277 3.75 -33.11 4.08
CA GLY A 277 4.42 -33.09 5.39
C GLY A 277 4.18 -31.77 6.12
N TRP A 278 4.63 -31.72 7.37
CA TRP A 278 4.68 -30.50 8.18
C TRP A 278 5.62 -30.66 9.39
N CYS A 279 6.06 -29.55 9.98
CA CYS A 279 6.86 -29.52 11.20
C CYS A 279 6.45 -28.37 12.14
N ARG A 280 7.02 -28.33 13.36
CA ARG A 280 6.82 -27.22 14.32
C ARG A 280 8.15 -26.60 14.75
N PRO A 281 8.67 -25.59 14.04
CA PRO A 281 9.96 -24.98 14.35
C PRO A 281 10.03 -24.37 15.77
N LYS A 282 8.90 -23.86 16.29
CA LYS A 282 8.82 -23.14 17.59
C LYS A 282 8.48 -24.01 18.80
N ALA A 283 8.26 -25.32 18.62
CA ALA A 283 7.83 -26.21 19.72
C ALA A 283 8.99 -26.78 20.57
N GLY A 284 10.25 -26.48 20.22
CA GLY A 284 11.43 -27.01 20.92
C GLY A 284 11.68 -28.52 20.73
N LEU A 285 10.84 -29.19 19.94
CA LEU A 285 10.95 -30.61 19.57
C LEU A 285 11.39 -30.70 18.11
N ARG A 286 12.47 -31.44 17.82
CA ARG A 286 12.84 -31.80 16.44
C ARG A 286 11.95 -32.94 15.96
N GLU A 287 10.69 -32.63 15.67
CA GLU A 287 9.70 -33.58 15.17
C GLU A 287 9.09 -33.08 13.86
N ILE A 288 9.02 -33.97 12.87
CA ILE A 288 8.37 -33.74 11.57
C ILE A 288 7.29 -34.80 11.36
N TRP A 289 6.28 -34.44 10.60
CA TRP A 289 5.16 -35.29 10.24
C TRP A 289 5.11 -35.46 8.73
N ILE A 290 5.03 -36.71 8.27
CA ILE A 290 5.10 -37.06 6.86
C ILE A 290 3.87 -37.90 6.49
N ASN A 291 3.30 -37.63 5.32
CA ASN A 291 2.18 -38.39 4.81
C ASN A 291 2.63 -39.81 4.44
N ALA A 292 1.92 -40.81 4.98
CA ALA A 292 2.20 -42.23 4.78
C ALA A 292 1.93 -42.71 3.33
N GLY A 293 1.15 -41.96 2.56
CA GLY A 293 0.79 -42.27 1.17
C GLY A 293 1.85 -41.86 0.13
N LEU A 294 2.93 -41.18 0.53
CA LEU A 294 3.99 -40.77 -0.38
C LEU A 294 4.81 -41.97 -0.88
N ASP A 295 5.32 -41.87 -2.11
CA ASP A 295 6.39 -42.77 -2.55
C ASP A 295 7.72 -42.45 -1.84
N ALA A 296 8.66 -43.40 -1.86
CA ALA A 296 9.91 -43.28 -1.10
C ALA A 296 10.73 -42.04 -1.48
N PRO A 297 10.85 -41.67 -2.76
CA PRO A 297 11.58 -40.46 -3.12
C PRO A 297 10.88 -39.16 -2.73
N ARG A 298 9.55 -39.05 -2.86
CA ARG A 298 8.79 -37.89 -2.36
C ARG A 298 8.87 -37.79 -0.85
N ALA A 299 8.82 -38.90 -0.12
CA ALA A 299 8.99 -38.89 1.33
C ALA A 299 10.37 -38.35 1.74
N ALA A 300 11.45 -38.73 1.05
CA ALA A 300 12.77 -38.17 1.31
C ALA A 300 12.86 -36.66 1.01
N SER A 301 12.27 -36.23 -0.10
CA SER A 301 12.19 -34.81 -0.48
C SER A 301 11.42 -33.98 0.55
N THR A 302 10.25 -34.46 0.97
CA THR A 302 9.44 -33.83 2.01
C THR A 302 10.18 -33.78 3.34
N VAL A 303 10.88 -34.83 3.75
CA VAL A 303 11.69 -34.81 4.99
C VAL A 303 12.75 -33.72 4.95
N ALA A 304 13.47 -33.56 3.84
CA ALA A 304 14.49 -32.52 3.71
C ALA A 304 13.89 -31.12 3.77
N HIS A 305 12.72 -30.92 3.14
CA HIS A 305 11.96 -29.67 3.19
C HIS A 305 11.52 -29.32 4.63
N GLU A 306 10.91 -30.27 5.34
CA GLU A 306 10.45 -30.03 6.72
C GLU A 306 11.59 -29.80 7.72
N ILE A 307 12.74 -30.45 7.52
CA ILE A 307 13.92 -30.21 8.36
C ILE A 307 14.47 -28.80 8.12
N ALA A 308 14.49 -28.32 6.88
CA ALA A 308 14.92 -26.95 6.59
C ALA A 308 14.06 -25.93 7.36
N HIS A 309 12.75 -26.14 7.43
CA HIS A 309 11.87 -25.31 8.26
C HIS A 309 12.17 -25.40 9.76
N LEU A 310 12.45 -26.61 10.29
CA LEU A 310 12.89 -26.74 11.69
C LEU A 310 14.19 -25.97 11.98
N ASP A 311 15.05 -25.82 10.98
CA ASP A 311 16.31 -25.07 11.08
C ASP A 311 16.15 -23.57 10.77
N GLY A 312 14.92 -23.10 10.57
CA GLY A 312 14.58 -21.67 10.41
C GLY A 312 14.58 -21.17 8.96
N ALA A 313 14.60 -22.06 7.98
CA ALA A 313 14.49 -21.69 6.58
C ALA A 313 13.08 -21.17 6.22
N ASP A 314 13.04 -20.19 5.32
CA ASP A 314 11.82 -19.75 4.66
C ASP A 314 11.35 -20.77 3.59
N GLU A 315 10.12 -20.60 3.09
CA GLU A 315 9.50 -21.51 2.11
C GLU A 315 10.36 -21.71 0.85
N PRO A 316 10.90 -20.67 0.19
CA PRO A 316 11.76 -20.88 -0.99
C PRO A 316 13.02 -21.70 -0.68
N THR A 317 13.66 -21.46 0.48
CA THR A 317 14.87 -22.19 0.89
C THR A 317 14.54 -23.65 1.22
N ALA A 318 13.40 -23.91 1.88
CA ALA A 318 12.93 -25.26 2.16
C ALA A 318 12.56 -26.04 0.88
N GLN A 319 11.93 -25.39 -0.10
CA GLN A 319 11.65 -25.99 -1.41
C GLN A 319 12.95 -26.42 -2.13
N LEU A 320 13.98 -25.58 -2.09
CA LEU A 320 15.29 -25.91 -2.66
C LEU A 320 15.94 -27.11 -1.96
N ALA A 321 15.80 -27.24 -0.64
CA ALA A 321 16.29 -28.40 0.10
C ALA A 321 15.58 -29.69 -0.33
N GLY A 322 14.25 -29.64 -0.47
CA GLY A 322 13.46 -30.77 -0.97
C GLY A 322 13.83 -31.16 -2.41
N LEU A 323 14.03 -30.20 -3.30
CA LEU A 323 14.43 -30.45 -4.69
C LEU A 323 15.82 -31.08 -4.79
N ARG A 324 16.79 -30.64 -3.97
CA ARG A 324 18.13 -31.25 -3.91
C ARG A 324 18.07 -32.71 -3.47
N ALA A 325 17.31 -33.00 -2.41
CA ALA A 325 17.14 -34.37 -1.93
C ALA A 325 16.43 -35.28 -2.96
N ALA A 326 15.52 -34.72 -3.76
CA ALA A 326 14.88 -35.43 -4.87
C ALA A 326 15.88 -35.73 -6.00
N PHE A 327 16.70 -34.76 -6.38
CA PHE A 327 17.72 -34.90 -7.43
C PHE A 327 18.79 -35.95 -7.06
N GLU A 328 19.28 -35.94 -5.82
CA GLU A 328 20.25 -36.93 -5.32
C GLU A 328 19.73 -38.38 -5.35
N ARG A 329 18.40 -38.56 -5.44
CA ARG A 329 17.72 -39.86 -5.51
C ARG A 329 17.15 -40.19 -6.89
N GLY A 330 17.48 -39.40 -7.91
CA GLY A 330 17.15 -39.67 -9.31
C GLY A 330 15.67 -39.46 -9.68
N LEU A 331 14.96 -38.57 -8.98
CA LEU A 331 13.60 -38.15 -9.33
C LEU A 331 13.53 -37.03 -10.37
N LEU A 332 14.64 -36.32 -10.58
CA LEU A 332 14.80 -35.15 -11.43
C LEU A 332 16.13 -35.24 -12.16
#